data_AF-A0A350J9B2-F1
#
_entry.id   AF-A0A350J9B2-F1
#
_cell.length_a   1.000
_cell.length_b   1.000
_cell.length_c   1.000
_cell.angle_alpha   90.00
_cell.angle_beta   90.00
_cell.angle_gamma   90.00
#
_symmetry.space_group_name_H-M   'P 1'
#
loop_
_entity.id
_entity.type
_entity.pdbx_description
1 polymer ?
#
loop_
_entity_poly.entity_id
_entity_poly.type
_entity_poly.pdbx_seq_one_letter_code
_entity_poly.pdbx_strand_id
1 'polypeptide(L)' 'MENYTICNCMGVTYFDVEDALHGHEDFSDVEKTFKAVQEQTHCSTGCGGCHDKIMDAISEIMSR' A
#
# COMPACT_ATOMS: atom_id res chain seq x y z
N MET A 1 -6.58 -13.28 -1.96
CA MET A 1 -7.43 -12.13 -2.33
C MET A 1 -7.27 -11.87 -3.82
N GLU A 2 -8.30 -11.34 -4.51
CA GLU A 2 -8.17 -10.98 -5.94
C GLU A 2 -7.36 -9.69 -6.10
N ASN A 3 -6.62 -9.55 -7.20
CA ASN A 3 -5.91 -8.31 -7.48
C ASN A 3 -6.88 -7.26 -8.02
N TYR A 4 -6.82 -6.04 -7.48
CA TYR A 4 -7.64 -4.90 -7.93
C TYR A 4 -6.86 -3.59 -7.81
N THR A 5 -7.23 -2.60 -8.61
CA THR A 5 -6.61 -1.27 -8.58
C THR A 5 -7.06 -0.48 -7.34
N ILE A 6 -6.10 0.00 -6.55
CA ILE A 6 -6.32 0.84 -5.37
C ILE A 6 -6.10 2.32 -5.72
N CYS A 7 -5.01 2.64 -6.42
CA CYS A 7 -4.70 4.00 -6.87
C CYS A 7 -4.82 4.11 -8.40
N ASN A 8 -5.86 4.78 -8.88
CA ASN A 8 -6.03 5.01 -10.31
C ASN A 8 -4.99 6.00 -10.89
N CYS A 9 -4.51 6.97 -10.11
CA CYS A 9 -3.55 7.97 -10.60
C CYS A 9 -2.19 7.36 -10.94
N MET A 10 -1.73 6.42 -10.11
CA MET A 10 -0.41 5.79 -10.24
C MET A 10 -0.49 4.34 -10.74
N GLY A 11 -1.70 3.83 -10.99
CA GLY A 11 -1.91 2.45 -11.44
C GLY A 11 -1.60 1.38 -10.39
N VAL A 12 -1.59 1.73 -9.10
CA VAL A 12 -1.20 0.82 -8.00
C VAL A 12 -2.34 -0.14 -7.69
N THR A 13 -2.02 -1.42 -7.62
CA THR A 13 -2.91 -2.53 -7.31
C THR A 13 -2.67 -3.10 -5.92
N TYR A 14 -3.58 -3.95 -5.44
CA TYR A 14 -3.42 -4.66 -4.17
C TYR A 14 -2.12 -5.49 -4.14
N PHE A 15 -1.79 -6.20 -5.23
CA PHE A 15 -0.55 -6.97 -5.28
C PHE A 15 0.70 -6.09 -5.29
N ASP A 16 0.65 -4.88 -5.85
CA ASP A 16 1.79 -3.95 -5.75
C ASP A 16 2.03 -3.51 -4.31
N VAL A 17 0.97 -3.36 -3.51
CA VAL A 17 1.07 -3.06 -2.07
C VAL A 17 1.63 -4.26 -1.31
N GLU A 18 1.14 -5.47 -1.60
CA GLU A 18 1.61 -6.72 -0.98
C GLU A 18 3.09 -7.02 -1.31
N ASP A 19 3.51 -6.81 -2.56
CA ASP A 19 4.90 -6.95 -2.97
C ASP A 19 5.80 -5.92 -2.28
N ALA A 20 5.36 -4.65 -2.22
CA ALA A 20 6.08 -3.60 -1.52
C ALA A 20 6.23 -3.88 -0.01
N LEU A 21 5.27 -4.58 0.59
CA LEU A 21 5.29 -5.01 1.99
C LEU A 21 6.26 -6.17 2.25
N HIS A 22 6.29 -7.19 1.40
CA HIS A 22 7.18 -8.34 1.56
C HIS A 22 8.67 -7.97 1.51
N GLY A 23 9.01 -6.83 0.90
CA GLY A 23 10.37 -6.29 0.93
C GLY A 23 10.84 -5.76 2.29
N HIS A 24 9.96 -5.70 3.30
CA HIS A 24 10.28 -5.18 4.63
C HIS A 24 9.81 -6.13 5.73
N GLU A 25 10.76 -6.80 6.40
CA GLU A 25 10.47 -7.92 7.31
C GLU A 25 9.92 -7.52 8.70
N ASP A 26 9.93 -6.24 9.10
CA ASP A 26 9.59 -5.86 10.48
C ASP A 26 8.96 -4.46 10.58
N PHE A 27 7.70 -4.32 10.16
CA PHE A 27 6.91 -3.14 10.52
C PHE A 27 5.87 -3.46 11.59
N SER A 28 5.98 -2.81 12.74
CA SER A 28 4.94 -2.79 13.79
C SER A 28 4.02 -1.57 13.67
N ASP A 29 4.25 -0.71 12.69
CA ASP A 29 3.65 0.62 12.58
C ASP A 29 3.17 0.86 11.14
N VAL A 30 1.84 0.88 10.98
CA VAL A 30 1.16 1.04 9.69
C VAL A 30 1.53 2.36 9.00
N GLU A 31 1.81 3.44 9.73
CA GLU A 31 2.19 4.72 9.10
C GLU A 31 3.59 4.65 8.47
N LYS A 32 4.52 3.94 9.12
CA LYS A 32 5.86 3.71 8.55
C LYS A 32 5.78 2.79 7.34
N THR A 33 4.97 1.75 7.44
CA THR A 33 4.69 0.85 6.32
C THR A 33 4.10 1.61 5.14
N PHE A 34 3.14 2.50 5.39
CA PHE A 34 2.56 3.34 4.35
C PHE A 34 3.61 4.20 3.66
N LYS A 35 4.54 4.83 4.41
CA LYS A 35 5.62 5.60 3.82
C LYS A 35 6.50 4.74 2.91
N ALA A 36 6.86 3.53 3.34
CA ALA A 36 7.65 2.60 2.52
C ALA A 36 6.91 2.20 1.24
N VAL A 37 5.62 1.86 1.34
CA VAL A 37 4.76 1.54 0.19
C VAL A 37 4.62 2.75 -0.74
N GLN A 38 4.43 3.95 -0.20
CA GLN A 38 4.34 5.19 -0.97
C GLN A 38 5.65 5.53 -1.69
N GLU A 39 6.80 5.29 -1.07
CA GLU A 39 8.11 5.53 -1.70
C GLU A 39 8.34 4.61 -2.91
N GLN A 40 7.88 3.36 -2.84
CA GLN A 40 8.05 2.38 -3.92
C GLN A 40 6.99 2.51 -5.02
N THR A 41 5.72 2.72 -4.66
CA THR A 41 4.59 2.71 -5.59
C THR A 41 4.15 4.11 -6.06
N HIS A 42 4.67 5.14 -5.41
CA HIS A 42 4.24 6.54 -5.55
C HIS A 42 2.75 6.79 -5.25
N CYS A 43 2.04 5.85 -4.61
CA CYS A 43 0.64 6.04 -4.28
C CYS A 43 0.40 7.31 -3.45
N SER A 44 -0.79 7.91 -3.59
CA SER A 44 -1.19 9.14 -2.88
C SER A 44 -0.35 10.41 -3.17
N THR A 45 0.60 10.39 -4.12
CA THR A 45 1.35 11.60 -4.55
C THR A 45 0.61 12.41 -5.63
N GLY A 46 -0.46 11.86 -6.21
CA GLY A 46 -1.34 12.54 -7.17
C GLY A 46 -2.49 13.28 -6.48
N CYS A 47 -3.71 12.73 -6.55
CA CYS A 47 -4.89 13.36 -5.94
C CYS A 47 -5.08 13.04 -4.44
N GLY A 48 -4.33 12.09 -3.88
CA GLY A 48 -4.44 11.64 -2.49
C GLY A 48 -5.66 10.75 -2.17
N GLY A 49 -6.66 10.63 -3.05
CA GLY A 49 -7.92 9.93 -2.76
C GLY A 49 -7.82 8.40 -2.59
N CYS A 50 -6.65 7.80 -2.76
CA CYS A 50 -6.41 6.38 -2.47
C CYS A 50 -5.79 6.13 -1.09
N HIS A 51 -5.42 7.18 -0.33
CA HIS A 51 -4.64 7.05 0.91
C HIS A 51 -5.25 6.05 1.90
N ASP A 52 -6.52 6.25 2.29
CA ASP A 52 -7.20 5.38 3.25
C ASP A 52 -7.29 3.93 2.75
N LYS A 53 -7.54 3.73 1.45
CA LYS A 53 -7.61 2.39 0.87
C LYS A 53 -6.27 1.66 0.88
N ILE A 54 -5.16 2.39 0.75
CA ILE A 54 -3.82 1.82 0.88
C ILE A 54 -3.56 1.46 2.36
N MET A 55 -3.95 2.32 3.30
CA MET A 55 -3.84 2.03 4.75
C MET A 55 -4.65 0.78 5.14
N ASP A 56 -5.86 0.64 4.59
CA ASP A 56 -6.70 -0.54 4.79
C ASP A 56 -6.04 -1.80 4.23
N ALA A 57 -5.54 -1.76 3.00
CA ALA A 57 -4.85 -2.89 2.37
C ALA A 57 -3.61 -3.31 3.15
N ILE A 58 -2.80 -2.34 3.60
CA ILE A 58 -1.63 -2.59 4.46
C ILE A 58 -2.04 -3.29 5.76
N SER A 59 -3.05 -2.75 6.45
CA SER A 59 -3.53 -3.31 7.72
C SER A 59 -4.06 -4.73 7.54
N GLU A 60 -4.77 -4.98 6.44
CA GLU A 60 -5.25 -6.31 6.10
C GLU A 60 -4.10 -7.29 5.89
N ILE A 61 -3.10 -6.93 5.07
CA ILE A 61 -1.94 -7.79 4.79
C ILE A 61 -1.14 -8.09 6.05
N MET A 62 -0.92 -7.09 6.91
CA MET A 62 -0.19 -7.25 8.18
C MET A 62 -0.94 -8.09 9.22
N SER A 63 -2.26 -8.24 9.09
CA SER A 63 -3.10 -9.01 10.02
C SER A 63 -3.26 -10.50 9.65
N ARG A 64 -2.68 -10.92 8.52
CA ARG A 64 -2.70 -12.30 8.02
C ARG A 64 -1.51 -13.09 8.55
#